data_AF-A0A355Q324-F1
#
_entry.id   AF-A0A355Q324-F1
#
_cell.length_a   1.000
_cell.length_b   1.000
_cell.length_c   1.000
_cell.angle_alpha   90.00
_cell.angle_beta   90.00
_cell.angle_gamma   90.00
#
_symmetry.space_group_name_H-M   'P 1'
#
loop_
_entity.id
_entity.type
_entity.pdbx_description
1 polymer ?
#
loop_
_entity_poly.entity_id
_entity_poly.type
_entity_poly.pdbx_seq_one_letter_code
_entity_poly.pdbx_strand_id
1 'polypeptide(L)'
;MGGWYFYRGSKAMLNMMISNIAIEFHRTNPNTKVLALHPGTVSTRLSEPFSKNLAPEKLFSIDYSVNCLLEVIKNTKKKPRGGFYAWDGEEIAW
;
A
#
# COMPACT_ATOMS: atom_id res chain seq x y z
N MET A 1 0.54 23.12 7.36
CA MET A 1 1.60 22.43 6.60
C MET A 1 2.32 21.30 7.36
N GLY A 2 2.16 21.12 8.69
CA GLY A 2 2.89 20.09 9.45
C GLY A 2 2.34 18.64 9.42
N GLY A 3 1.04 18.43 9.24
CA GLY A 3 0.43 17.10 9.33
C GLY A 3 0.94 16.09 8.29
N TRP A 4 1.37 16.57 7.13
CA TRP A 4 1.90 15.72 6.05
C TRP A 4 3.27 15.12 6.36
N TYR A 5 4.11 15.76 7.18
CA TYR A 5 5.40 15.19 7.57
C TYR A 5 5.22 13.96 8.45
N PHE A 6 4.38 14.05 9.49
CA PHE A 6 4.09 12.92 10.36
C PHE A 6 3.36 11.80 9.62
N TYR A 7 2.39 12.14 8.75
CA TYR A 7 1.73 11.14 7.93
C TYR A 7 2.72 10.41 7.01
N ARG A 8 3.52 11.13 6.23
CA ARG A 8 4.52 10.55 5.32
C ARG A 8 5.60 9.77 6.09
N GLY A 9 6.09 10.33 7.20
CA GLY A 9 7.05 9.67 8.09
C GLY A 9 6.51 8.36 8.64
N SER A 10 5.26 8.34 9.10
CA SER A 10 4.61 7.11 9.58
C SER A 10 4.45 6.05 8.50
N LYS A 11 4.18 6.44 7.25
CA LYS A 11 4.07 5.52 6.10
C LYS A 11 5.44 4.98 5.68
N ALA A 12 6.48 5.81 5.68
CA ALA A 12 7.85 5.37 5.44
C ALA A 12 8.35 4.41 6.55
N MET A 13 8.03 4.71 7.81
CA MET A 13 8.31 3.81 8.94
C MET A 13 7.57 2.47 8.79
N LEU A 14 6.26 2.50 8.49
CA LEU A 14 5.46 1.31 8.25
C LEU A 14 6.05 0.45 7.13
N ASN A 15 6.47 1.07 6.04
CA ASN A 15 7.13 0.43 4.91
C ASN A 15 8.40 -0.34 5.35
N MET A 16 9.27 0.31 6.14
CA MET A 16 10.47 -0.33 6.68
C MET A 16 10.13 -1.48 7.65
N MET A 17 9.11 -1.32 8.49
CA MET A 17 8.65 -2.39 9.38
C MET A 17 8.18 -3.62 8.59
N ILE A 18 7.37 -3.42 7.55
CA ILE A 18 6.88 -4.50 6.67
C ILE A 18 8.04 -5.25 6.02
N SER A 19 9.08 -4.54 5.54
CA SER A 19 10.24 -5.18 4.93
C SER A 19 11.01 -6.07 5.92
N ASN A 20 11.17 -5.63 7.16
CA ASN A 20 11.83 -6.42 8.21
C ASN A 20 10.97 -7.64 8.63
N ILE A 21 9.66 -7.46 8.79
CA ILE A 21 8.72 -8.56 9.08
C ILE A 21 8.78 -9.61 7.96
N ALA A 22 8.88 -9.18 6.70
CA ALA A 22 8.98 -10.11 5.57
C ALA A 22 10.25 -10.98 5.64
N ILE A 23 11.39 -10.41 6.06
CA ILE A 23 12.64 -11.16 6.25
C ILE A 23 12.51 -12.20 7.35
N GLU A 24 11.88 -11.81 8.47
CA GLU A 24 11.62 -12.74 9.59
C GLU A 24 10.72 -13.89 9.14
N PHE A 25 9.57 -13.59 8.53
CA PHE A 25 8.62 -14.59 8.07
C PHE A 25 9.18 -15.46 6.97
N HIS A 26 10.07 -14.94 6.12
CA HIS A 26 10.77 -15.75 5.14
C HIS A 26 11.55 -16.90 5.79
N ARG A 27 12.07 -16.70 7.00
CA ARG A 27 12.84 -17.69 7.78
C ARG A 27 11.96 -18.57 8.67
N THR A 28 10.97 -17.99 9.34
CA THR A 28 10.18 -18.66 10.39
C THR A 28 8.87 -19.25 9.88
N ASN A 29 8.28 -18.68 8.84
CA ASN A 29 7.02 -19.14 8.24
C ASN A 29 7.04 -18.97 6.71
N PRO A 30 7.77 -19.83 5.99
CA PRO A 30 8.08 -19.62 4.58
C PRO A 30 6.84 -19.64 3.67
N ASN A 31 5.66 -20.08 4.12
CA ASN A 31 4.46 -20.06 3.29
C ASN A 31 3.68 -18.73 3.36
N THR A 32 4.15 -17.75 4.14
CA THR A 32 3.50 -16.45 4.28
C THR A 32 4.01 -15.42 3.27
N LYS A 33 3.08 -14.65 2.69
CA LYS A 33 3.38 -13.44 1.92
C LYS A 33 3.22 -12.22 2.82
N VAL A 34 4.19 -11.32 2.81
CA VAL A 34 4.15 -10.04 3.52
C VAL A 34 4.33 -8.92 2.50
N LEU A 35 3.35 -8.01 2.43
CA LEU A 35 3.24 -6.98 1.37
C LEU A 35 2.82 -5.64 1.97
N ALA A 36 3.35 -4.55 1.44
CA ALA A 36 2.80 -3.20 1.60
C ALA A 36 1.94 -2.89 0.37
N LEU A 37 0.79 -2.24 0.57
CA LEU A 37 -0.18 -1.97 -0.49
C LEU A 37 -0.56 -0.49 -0.51
N HIS A 38 -0.48 0.14 -1.69
CA HIS A 38 -0.94 1.50 -1.92
C HIS A 38 -2.30 1.47 -2.65
N PRO A 39 -3.40 1.89 -2.00
CA PRO A 39 -4.75 1.74 -2.54
C PRO A 39 -5.11 2.70 -3.69
N GLY A 40 -4.20 3.61 -4.05
CA GLY A 40 -4.54 4.79 -4.85
C GLY A 40 -5.17 5.87 -3.98
N THR A 41 -5.87 6.83 -4.60
CA THR A 41 -6.63 7.83 -3.84
C THR A 41 -8.07 7.39 -3.76
N VAL A 42 -8.53 7.01 -2.57
CA VAL A 42 -9.85 6.40 -2.37
C VAL A 42 -10.80 7.41 -1.75
N SER A 43 -12.04 7.46 -2.23
CA SER A 43 -13.12 8.29 -1.67
C SER A 43 -13.49 7.80 -0.26
N THR A 44 -12.81 8.35 0.74
CA THR A 44 -12.98 8.06 2.17
C THR A 44 -12.96 9.35 2.96
N ARG A 45 -13.40 9.30 4.23
CA ARG A 45 -13.31 10.44 5.16
C ARG A 45 -11.89 10.99 5.32
N LEU A 46 -10.86 10.15 5.16
CA LEU A 46 -9.46 10.60 5.22
C LEU A 46 -9.11 11.48 4.02
N SER A 47 -9.59 11.11 2.83
CA SER A 47 -9.22 11.76 1.56
C SER A 47 -10.12 12.95 1.21
N GLU A 48 -11.35 12.98 1.72
CA GLU A 48 -12.36 14.04 1.50
C GLU A 48 -11.80 15.49 1.55
N PRO A 49 -11.03 15.92 2.58
CA PRO A 49 -10.49 17.28 2.62
C PRO A 49 -9.39 17.54 1.58
N PHE A 50 -8.85 16.49 0.93
CA PHE A 50 -7.72 16.55 0.00
C PHE A 50 -8.11 16.26 -1.46
N SER A 51 -9.37 15.89 -1.73
CA SER A 51 -9.82 15.50 -3.08
C SER A 51 -10.23 16.68 -3.97
N LYS A 52 -10.29 17.92 -3.46
CA LYS A 52 -10.83 19.08 -4.21
C LYS A 52 -10.10 19.41 -5.52
N ASN A 53 -8.80 19.14 -5.60
CA ASN A 53 -7.97 19.41 -6.78
C ASN A 53 -7.64 18.13 -7.57
N LEU A 54 -8.27 17.01 -7.22
CA LEU A 54 -8.00 15.74 -7.85
C LEU A 54 -8.94 15.57 -9.05
N ALA A 55 -8.39 15.18 -10.19
CA ALA A 55 -9.20 14.82 -11.34
C ALA A 55 -10.12 13.64 -10.98
N PRO A 56 -11.42 13.65 -11.36
CA PRO A 56 -12.38 12.62 -10.94
C PRO A 56 -11.92 11.19 -11.21
N GLU A 57 -11.22 10.97 -12.33
CA GLU A 57 -10.67 9.67 -12.74
C GLU A 57 -9.55 9.15 -11.82
N LYS A 58 -8.96 10.01 -10.98
CA LYS A 58 -7.95 9.65 -9.99
C LYS A 58 -8.52 9.41 -8.59
N LEU A 59 -9.84 9.61 -8.40
CA LEU A 59 -10.55 9.34 -7.15
C LEU A 59 -11.34 8.03 -7.26
N PHE A 60 -10.85 6.99 -6.59
CA PHE A 60 -11.44 5.65 -6.67
C PHE A 60 -12.60 5.48 -5.69
N SER A 61 -13.58 4.65 -6.08
CA SER A 61 -14.52 4.08 -5.12
C SER A 61 -13.82 3.09 -4.20
N ILE A 62 -14.41 2.84 -3.02
CA ILE A 62 -13.90 1.87 -2.07
C ILE A 62 -13.85 0.47 -2.71
N ASP A 63 -14.95 0.06 -3.35
CA ASP A 63 -15.05 -1.27 -3.97
C ASP A 63 -14.01 -1.48 -5.08
N TYR A 64 -13.76 -0.46 -5.91
CA TYR A 64 -12.73 -0.53 -6.94
C TYR A 64 -11.35 -0.75 -6.33
N SER A 65 -10.96 0.09 -5.36
CA SER A 65 -9.67 -0.01 -4.69
C SER A 65 -9.48 -1.36 -4.00
N VAL A 66 -10.50 -1.86 -3.30
CA VAL A 66 -10.45 -3.17 -2.63
C VAL A 66 -10.28 -4.30 -3.63
N ASN A 67 -11.03 -4.31 -4.74
CA ASN A 67 -10.90 -5.34 -5.77
C ASN A 67 -9.50 -5.36 -6.38
N CYS A 68 -8.96 -4.19 -6.73
CA CYS A 68 -7.58 -4.03 -7.19
C CYS A 68 -6.58 -4.61 -6.19
N LEU A 69 -6.67 -4.24 -4.91
CA LEU A 69 -5.76 -4.75 -3.88
C LEU A 69 -5.87 -6.28 -3.68
N LEU A 70 -7.08 -6.84 -3.77
CA LEU A 70 -7.29 -8.28 -3.71
C LEU A 70 -6.63 -9.00 -4.89
N GLU A 71 -6.68 -8.43 -6.10
CA GLU A 71 -5.98 -8.96 -7.26
C GLU A 71 -4.46 -8.94 -7.07
N VAL A 72 -3.91 -7.83 -6.54
CA VAL A 72 -2.49 -7.74 -6.21
C VAL A 72 -2.09 -8.83 -5.21
N ILE A 73 -2.82 -9.00 -4.11
CA ILE A 73 -2.53 -10.04 -3.10
C ILE A 73 -2.51 -11.45 -3.72
N LYS A 74 -3.46 -11.74 -4.61
CA LYS A 74 -3.55 -13.03 -5.31
C LYS A 74 -2.35 -13.25 -6.23
N ASN A 75 -2.01 -12.26 -7.04
CA ASN A 75 -1.07 -12.39 -8.15
C ASN A 75 0.40 -12.14 -7.78
N THR A 76 0.68 -11.42 -6.70
CA THR A 76 2.06 -11.13 -6.28
C THR A 76 2.80 -12.39 -5.85
N LYS A 77 4.02 -12.57 -6.36
CA LYS A 77 4.92 -13.65 -5.96
C LYS A 77 5.57 -13.35 -4.61
N LYS A 78 5.85 -14.40 -3.83
CA LYS A 78 6.55 -14.27 -2.54
C LYS A 78 7.97 -13.74 -2.78
N LYS A 79 8.41 -12.74 -2.01
CA LYS A 79 9.77 -12.19 -2.02
C LYS A 79 10.37 -12.18 -0.61
N PRO A 80 11.68 -12.42 -0.41
CA PRO A 80 12.30 -12.44 0.92
C PRO A 80 12.18 -11.13 1.71
N ARG A 81 12.16 -9.98 1.03
CA ARG A 81 12.00 -8.65 1.64
C ARG A 81 10.57 -8.09 1.54
N GLY A 82 9.62 -8.92 1.11
CA GLY A 82 8.29 -8.46 0.73
C GLY A 82 8.33 -7.60 -0.53
N GLY A 83 7.39 -6.67 -0.64
CA GLY A 83 7.38 -5.62 -1.66
C GLY A 83 6.28 -4.60 -1.39
N PHE A 84 6.39 -3.46 -2.05
CA PHE A 84 5.40 -2.39 -1.98
C PHE A 84 4.73 -2.26 -3.34
N TYR A 85 3.41 -2.43 -3.40
CA TYR A 85 2.69 -2.48 -4.67
C TYR A 85 1.55 -1.47 -4.69
N ALA A 86 1.36 -0.83 -5.84
CA ALA A 86 0.18 -0.04 -6.15
C ALA A 86 -1.02 -0.93 -6.46
N TRP A 87 -2.19 -0.30 -6.47
CA TRP A 87 -3.49 -0.90 -6.81
C TRP A 87 -3.50 -1.56 -8.21
N ASP A 88 -2.71 -1.07 -9.15
CA ASP A 88 -2.55 -1.61 -10.51
C ASP A 88 -1.54 -2.78 -10.58
N GLY A 89 -0.92 -3.15 -9.46
CA GLY A 89 0.10 -4.18 -9.38
C GLY A 89 1.51 -3.72 -9.70
N GLU A 90 1.72 -2.44 -10.02
CA GLU A 90 3.07 -1.90 -10.17
C GLU A 90 3.82 -1.93 -8.84
N GLU A 91 5.10 -2.30 -8.89
CA GLU A 91 5.97 -2.24 -7.72
C GLU A 91 6.46 -0.80 -7.52
N ILE A 92 6.21 -0.27 -6.33
CA ILE A 92 6.61 1.09 -5.94
C ILE A 92 7.97 1.03 -5.25
N ALA A 93 8.84 2.00 -5.54
CA ALA A 93 10.07 2.19 -4.78
C ALA A 93 9.76 2.59 -3.32
N TRP A 94 10.53 2.04 -2.38
CA TRP A 94 10.38 2.36 -0.96
C TRP A 94 10.69 3.82 -0.63
#